data_AF-A0A914FL10-F1
#
_entry.id   AF-A0A914FL10-F1
#
_cell.length_a   1.000
_cell.length_b   1.000
_cell.length_c   1.000
_cell.angle_alpha   90.00
_cell.angle_beta   90.00
_cell.angle_gamma   90.00
#
_symmetry.space_group_name_H-M   'P 1'
#
loop_
_entity.id
_entity.type
_entity.pdbx_description
1 polymer ?
#
loop_
_entity_poly.entity_id
_entity_poly.type
_entity_poly.pdbx_seq_one_letter_code
_entity_poly.pdbx_strand_id
1 'polypeptide(L)'
;MIPKDAGGSSSNAVEVEGKEVHAAHTEEPRADDASETEEPAIDALHEQQEQIKGNRDTARRGQKRQAEKTLEMSAKRFKPLEVGQNVRVPVADVDRAKTDARNILGIVMEIQDAITV
;
A
#
# COMPACT_ATOMS: atom_id res chain seq x y z
N MET A 1 -3.86 -35.76 6.25
CA MET A 1 -3.13 -35.87 4.97
C MET A 1 -3.73 -34.81 4.04
N ILE A 2 -3.01 -33.71 3.81
CA ILE A 2 -3.36 -32.63 2.88
C ILE A 2 -2.08 -32.36 2.09
N PRO A 3 -2.06 -32.43 0.75
CA PRO A 3 -0.83 -32.27 -0.01
C PRO A 3 -0.34 -30.82 0.05
N LYS A 4 0.98 -30.69 0.16
CA LYS A 4 1.76 -29.48 -0.15
C LYS A 4 2.22 -29.60 -1.59
N ASP A 5 1.91 -28.61 -2.42
CA ASP A 5 2.65 -28.26 -3.65
C ASP A 5 2.60 -26.71 -3.72
N ALA A 6 3.68 -25.95 -3.62
CA ALA A 6 4.91 -25.87 -4.43
C ALA A 6 4.79 -24.94 -5.65
N GLY A 7 5.43 -23.78 -5.56
CA GLY A 7 6.28 -23.25 -6.63
C GLY A 7 5.68 -22.30 -7.69
N GLY A 8 6.45 -21.24 -7.98
CA GLY A 8 6.31 -20.33 -9.13
C GLY A 8 6.44 -18.86 -8.70
N SER A 9 7.59 -18.38 -8.24
CA SER A 9 8.75 -17.91 -9.03
C SER A 9 8.41 -16.87 -10.10
N SER A 10 8.78 -15.62 -9.86
CA SER A 10 9.59 -14.86 -10.82
C SER A 10 10.31 -13.74 -10.08
N SER A 11 11.56 -14.04 -9.77
CA SER A 11 12.62 -13.10 -9.46
C SER A 11 12.83 -12.17 -10.65
N ASN A 12 12.95 -10.86 -10.43
CA ASN A 12 13.74 -10.01 -11.31
C ASN A 12 14.71 -9.22 -10.43
N ALA A 13 15.88 -9.82 -10.22
CA ALA A 13 17.06 -9.11 -9.76
C ALA A 13 17.69 -8.48 -11.02
N VAL A 14 17.83 -7.16 -11.03
CA VAL A 14 18.57 -6.44 -12.07
C VAL A 14 19.96 -6.19 -11.51
N GLU A 15 20.95 -6.97 -11.97
CA GLU A 15 22.36 -6.68 -11.78
C GLU A 15 22.76 -5.50 -12.68
N VAL A 16 23.39 -4.48 -12.09
CA VAL A 16 23.98 -3.36 -12.83
C VAL A 16 25.49 -3.51 -12.75
N GLU A 17 26.11 -3.99 -13.83
CA GLU A 17 27.57 -3.99 -13.99
C GLU A 17 28.06 -2.54 -14.11
N GLY A 18 28.85 -2.10 -13.12
CA GLY A 18 29.64 -0.88 -13.20
C GLY A 18 30.83 -1.09 -14.13
N LYS A 19 30.98 -0.22 -15.13
CA LYS A 19 32.15 -0.19 -16.01
C LYS A 19 32.78 1.20 -15.98
N GLU A 20 33.85 1.34 -15.19
CA GLU A 20 34.79 2.45 -15.30
C GLU A 20 35.68 2.25 -16.53
N VAL A 21 35.87 3.29 -17.34
CA VAL A 21 36.99 3.36 -18.30
C VAL A 21 37.60 4.75 -18.30
N HIS A 22 38.94 4.73 -18.29
CA HIS A 22 39.86 5.83 -18.05
C HIS A 22 39.98 6.83 -19.21
N ALA A 23 40.40 8.04 -18.84
CA ALA A 23 40.64 9.21 -19.68
C ALA A 23 41.69 9.01 -20.78
N ALA A 24 41.45 9.64 -21.94
CA ALA A 24 42.50 10.13 -22.83
C ALA A 24 42.04 11.45 -23.48
N HIS A 25 42.75 12.54 -23.17
CA HIS A 25 42.64 13.82 -23.85
C HIS A 25 43.23 13.73 -25.27
N THR A 26 42.55 14.31 -26.24
CA THR A 26 43.15 14.83 -27.48
C THR A 26 42.31 16.04 -27.90
N GLU A 27 42.96 17.19 -28.08
CA GLU A 27 42.34 18.50 -28.34
C GLU A 27 42.00 18.70 -29.84
N GLU A 28 40.74 19.09 -30.09
CA GLU A 28 40.15 20.09 -31.03
C GLU A 28 40.42 20.07 -32.56
N PRO A 29 39.38 20.36 -33.38
CA PRO A 29 39.22 21.77 -33.79
C PRO A 29 37.78 22.33 -33.71
N ARG A 30 37.70 23.57 -33.21
CA ARG A 30 36.64 24.58 -33.35
C ARG A 30 35.80 24.53 -34.62
N ALA A 31 34.48 24.51 -34.44
CA ALA A 31 33.53 25.31 -35.21
C ALA A 31 32.34 25.68 -34.32
N ASP A 32 32.05 26.98 -34.24
CA ASP A 32 30.84 27.54 -33.65
C ASP A 32 29.62 27.00 -34.39
N ASP A 33 28.71 26.29 -33.71
CA ASP A 33 27.30 26.25 -34.09
C ASP A 33 26.42 25.91 -32.89
N ALA A 34 25.51 26.82 -32.59
CA ALA A 34 24.57 26.71 -31.49
C ALA A 34 23.40 25.82 -31.90
N SER A 35 23.21 24.69 -31.23
CA SER A 35 21.88 24.11 -31.07
C SER A 35 21.80 23.27 -29.79
N GLU A 36 21.31 23.88 -28.73
CA GLU A 36 20.70 23.14 -27.62
C GLU A 36 19.54 22.32 -28.19
N THR A 37 19.62 20.99 -28.13
CA THR A 37 18.45 20.12 -28.38
C THR A 37 18.21 19.28 -27.15
N GLU A 38 17.58 19.90 -26.15
CA GLU A 38 17.08 19.30 -24.90
C GLU A 38 15.81 18.46 -25.12
N GLU A 39 15.74 17.65 -26.18
CA GLU A 39 14.51 16.92 -26.54
C GLU A 39 14.30 15.54 -25.87
N PRO A 40 15.32 14.71 -25.54
CA PRO A 40 15.07 13.35 -25.04
C PRO A 40 14.65 13.29 -23.56
N ALA A 41 14.91 14.34 -22.78
CA ALA A 41 14.63 14.36 -21.34
C ALA A 41 13.16 14.67 -21.01
N ILE A 42 12.47 15.44 -21.85
CA ILE A 42 11.09 15.88 -21.62
C ILE A 42 10.11 14.73 -21.82
N ASP A 43 10.31 13.91 -22.85
CA ASP A 43 9.44 12.76 -23.15
C ASP A 43 9.47 11.69 -22.06
N ALA A 44 10.66 11.39 -21.50
CA ALA A 44 10.81 10.48 -20.37
C ALA A 44 10.09 11.00 -19.11
N LEU A 45 10.10 12.32 -18.87
CA LEU A 45 9.38 12.92 -17.75
C LEU A 45 7.86 12.82 -17.93
N HIS A 46 7.36 13.02 -19.15
CA HIS A 46 5.94 12.85 -19.46
C HIS A 46 5.48 11.40 -19.23
N GLU A 47 6.24 10.42 -19.73
CA GLU A 47 5.94 9.00 -19.50
C GLU A 47 5.91 8.65 -18.00
N GLN A 48 6.91 9.12 -17.24
CA GLN A 48 6.95 8.91 -15.80
C GLN A 48 5.72 9.54 -15.09
N GLN A 49 5.29 10.73 -15.52
CA GLN A 49 4.09 11.36 -14.96
C GLN A 49 2.82 10.55 -15.25
N GLU A 50 2.69 9.97 -16.43
CA GLU A 50 1.56 9.10 -16.79
C GLU A 50 1.55 7.83 -15.97
N GLN A 51 2.70 7.17 -15.83
CA GLN A 51 2.85 5.99 -14.97
C GLN A 51 2.47 6.30 -13.52
N ILE A 52 2.93 7.44 -12.98
CA ILE A 52 2.58 7.87 -11.62
C ILE A 52 1.06 8.10 -11.50
N LYS A 53 0.42 8.75 -12.47
CA LYS A 53 -1.05 8.95 -12.46
C LYS A 53 -1.79 7.60 -12.50
N GLY A 54 -1.39 6.69 -13.39
CA GLY A 54 -1.97 5.35 -13.49
C GLY A 54 -1.82 4.53 -12.21
N ASN A 55 -0.65 4.62 -11.56
CA ASN A 55 -0.38 3.97 -10.28
C ASN A 55 -1.26 4.54 -9.16
N ARG A 56 -1.39 5.86 -9.07
CA ARG A 56 -2.28 6.53 -8.09
C ARG A 56 -3.74 6.13 -8.28
N ASP A 57 -4.23 6.09 -9.53
CA ASP A 57 -5.60 5.68 -9.83
C ASP A 57 -5.85 4.21 -9.47
N THR A 58 -4.87 3.35 -9.74
CA THR A 58 -4.96 1.92 -9.39
C THR A 58 -4.91 1.72 -7.88
N ALA A 59 -4.04 2.42 -7.17
CA ALA A 59 -4.00 2.41 -5.71
C ALA A 59 -5.32 2.89 -5.10
N ARG A 60 -5.88 4.01 -5.60
CA ARG A 60 -7.19 4.53 -5.15
C ARG A 60 -8.30 3.49 -5.32
N ARG A 61 -8.39 2.85 -6.50
CA ARG A 61 -9.38 1.80 -6.76
C ARG A 61 -9.19 0.59 -5.85
N GLY A 62 -7.95 0.17 -5.64
CA GLY A 62 -7.61 -0.95 -4.75
C GLY A 62 -8.02 -0.66 -3.30
N GLN A 63 -7.69 0.53 -2.79
CA GLN A 63 -8.06 0.95 -1.44
C GLN A 63 -9.59 1.01 -1.27
N LYS A 64 -10.32 1.59 -2.23
CA LYS A 64 -11.78 1.64 -2.20
C LYS A 64 -12.40 0.24 -2.15
N ARG A 65 -11.96 -0.64 -3.04
CA ARG A 65 -12.44 -2.04 -3.06
C ARG A 65 -12.13 -2.76 -1.75
N GLN A 66 -10.96 -2.52 -1.17
CA GLN A 66 -10.58 -3.15 0.09
C GLN A 66 -11.41 -2.61 1.26
N ALA A 67 -11.72 -1.31 1.29
CA ALA A 67 -12.60 -0.71 2.28
C ALA A 67 -14.01 -1.31 2.18
N GLU A 68 -14.59 -1.37 0.98
CA GLU A 68 -15.90 -1.99 0.73
C GLU A 68 -15.92 -3.45 1.16
N LYS A 69 -14.90 -4.24 0.78
CA LYS A 69 -14.76 -5.63 1.18
C LYS A 69 -14.67 -5.78 2.71
N THR A 70 -13.92 -4.89 3.37
CA THR A 70 -13.75 -4.94 4.83
C THR A 70 -15.06 -4.65 5.54
N LEU A 71 -15.81 -3.64 5.08
CA LEU A 71 -17.15 -3.31 5.58
C LEU A 71 -18.14 -4.47 5.41
N GLU A 72 -18.17 -5.06 4.21
CA GLU A 72 -19.04 -6.19 3.92
C GLU A 72 -18.70 -7.41 4.79
N MET A 73 -17.41 -7.72 4.94
CA MET A 73 -16.96 -8.83 5.78
C MET A 73 -17.28 -8.59 7.26
N SER A 74 -17.09 -7.37 7.77
CA SER A 74 -17.43 -7.04 9.15
C SER A 74 -18.94 -7.14 9.39
N ALA A 75 -19.77 -6.61 8.47
CA ALA A 75 -21.22 -6.68 8.57
C ALA A 75 -21.76 -8.12 8.52
N LYS A 76 -21.12 -9.01 7.73
CA LYS A 76 -21.46 -10.44 7.70
C LYS A 76 -21.03 -11.17 8.97
N ARG A 77 -19.87 -10.81 9.54
CA ARG A 77 -19.30 -11.49 10.71
C ARG A 77 -19.97 -11.07 12.01
N PHE A 78 -20.34 -9.81 12.14
CA PHE A 78 -20.92 -9.24 13.35
C PHE A 78 -22.37 -8.84 13.07
N LYS A 79 -23.30 -9.50 13.76
CA LYS A 79 -24.71 -9.11 13.72
C LYS A 79 -24.87 -7.72 14.33
N PRO A 80 -25.84 -6.92 13.85
CA PRO A 80 -26.23 -5.70 14.54
C PRO A 80 -26.53 -5.98 16.02
N LEU A 81 -26.12 -5.06 16.88
CA LEU A 81 -26.38 -5.13 18.31
C LEU A 81 -27.79 -4.63 18.60
N GLU A 82 -28.36 -5.10 19.71
CA GLU A 82 -29.64 -4.62 20.24
C GLU A 82 -29.43 -4.01 21.62
N VAL A 83 -30.21 -2.98 21.95
CA VAL A 83 -30.25 -2.43 23.32
C VAL A 83 -30.75 -3.51 24.28
N GLY A 84 -30.09 -3.63 25.43
CA GLY A 84 -30.33 -4.69 26.42
C GLY A 84 -29.52 -5.97 26.19
N GLN A 85 -28.80 -6.09 25.07
CA GLN A 85 -27.98 -7.27 24.78
C GLN A 85 -26.73 -7.32 25.65
N ASN A 86 -26.42 -8.50 26.19
CA ASN A 86 -25.16 -8.76 26.88
C ASN A 86 -24.01 -8.83 25.87
N VAL A 87 -22.93 -8.10 26.16
CA VAL A 87 -21.72 -8.05 25.33
C VAL A 87 -20.47 -8.35 26.17
N ARG A 88 -19.44 -8.86 25.50
CA ARG A 88 -18.12 -9.10 26.06
C ARG A 88 -17.10 -8.27 25.29
N VAL A 89 -16.47 -7.32 25.98
CA VAL A 89 -15.48 -6.40 25.39
C VAL A 89 -14.08 -6.86 25.80
N PRO A 90 -13.21 -7.29 24.87
CA PRO A 90 -11.85 -7.69 25.19
C PRO A 90 -11.02 -6.47 25.58
N VAL A 91 -10.21 -6.61 26.63
CA VAL A 91 -9.23 -5.59 27.05
C VAL A 91 -7.90 -5.92 26.37
N ALA A 92 -7.26 -4.92 25.77
CA ALA A 92 -5.96 -5.10 25.13
C ALA A 92 -4.90 -5.57 26.15
N ASP A 93 -3.91 -6.31 25.68
CA ASP A 93 -2.84 -6.80 26.56
C ASP A 93 -1.98 -5.66 27.12
N VAL A 94 -1.89 -4.52 26.41
CA VAL A 94 -1.08 -3.36 26.81
C VAL A 94 -1.68 -2.63 28.02
N ASP A 95 -3.01 -2.61 28.10
CA ASP A 95 -3.77 -1.92 29.15
C ASP A 95 -4.07 -2.83 30.35
N ARG A 96 -3.61 -4.08 30.30
CA ARG A 96 -3.90 -5.12 31.30
C ARG A 96 -2.63 -5.55 32.04
N ALA A 97 -2.69 -5.56 33.39
CA ALA A 97 -1.71 -6.28 34.20
C ALA A 97 -1.90 -7.81 34.09
N LYS A 98 -0.86 -8.59 34.38
CA LYS A 98 -0.89 -10.06 34.20
C LYS A 98 -2.08 -10.77 34.86
N THR A 99 -2.60 -10.19 35.95
CA THR A 99 -3.68 -10.75 36.76
C THR A 99 -5.08 -10.24 36.38
N ASP A 100 -5.20 -9.21 35.55
CA ASP A 100 -6.53 -8.62 35.32
C ASP A 100 -7.39 -9.49 34.39
N ALA A 101 -8.70 -9.26 34.45
CA ALA A 101 -9.64 -9.91 33.55
C ALA A 101 -9.33 -9.56 32.10
N ARG A 102 -9.42 -10.55 31.22
CA ARG A 102 -9.16 -10.33 29.78
C ARG A 102 -10.31 -9.61 29.06
N ASN A 103 -11.47 -9.49 29.70
CA ASN A 103 -12.68 -8.96 29.09
C ASN A 103 -13.60 -8.37 30.16
N ILE A 104 -14.36 -7.38 29.73
CA ILE A 104 -15.42 -6.73 30.51
C ILE A 104 -16.76 -7.23 29.98
N LEU A 105 -17.68 -7.57 30.88
CA LEU A 105 -19.06 -7.88 30.54
C LEU A 105 -19.91 -6.61 30.71
N GLY A 106 -20.80 -6.35 29.76
CA GLY A 106 -21.68 -5.19 29.80
C GLY A 106 -23.01 -5.44 29.11
N ILE A 107 -23.92 -4.48 29.25
CA ILE A 107 -25.23 -4.46 28.57
C ILE A 107 -25.24 -3.24 27.66
N VAL A 108 -25.72 -3.40 26.42
CA VAL A 108 -25.87 -2.28 25.48
C VAL A 108 -26.99 -1.36 25.98
N MET A 109 -26.67 -0.11 26.29
CA MET A 109 -27.65 0.87 26.77
C MET A 109 -28.25 1.72 25.64
N GLU A 110 -27.45 2.02 24.62
CA GLU A 110 -27.81 2.86 23.49
C GLU A 110 -26.93 2.49 22.29
N ILE A 111 -27.44 2.70 21.07
CA ILE A 111 -26.71 2.51 19.82
C ILE A 111 -26.70 3.84 19.07
N GLN A 112 -25.51 4.36 18.79
CA GLN A 112 -25.30 5.57 18.01
C GLN A 112 -24.45 5.22 16.78
N ASP A 113 -25.05 5.32 15.60
CA ASP A 113 -24.32 5.16 14.34
C ASP A 113 -23.56 6.46 14.05
N ALA A 114 -22.24 6.44 14.21
CA ALA A 114 -21.39 7.56 13.83
C ALA A 114 -20.73 7.32 12.45
N ILE A 115 -20.95 8.29 11.57
CA ILE A 115 -20.29 8.63 10.29
C ILE A 115 -21.16 8.37 9.04
N THR A 116 -21.83 9.43 8.61
CA THR A 116 -22.16 9.68 7.20
C THR A 116 -20.91 10.26 6.54
N VAL A 117 -20.36 9.55 5.54
CA VAL A 117 -19.19 9.99 4.73
C VAL A 117 -19.65 10.84 3.56
#